data_AF-A0A0C9ZD31-F1
#
_entry.id   AF-A0A0C9ZD31-F1
#
_cell.length_a   1.000
_cell.length_b   1.000
_cell.length_c   1.000
_cell.angle_alpha   90.00
_cell.angle_beta   90.00
_cell.angle_gamma   90.00
#
_symmetry.space_group_name_H-M   'P 1'
#
loop_
_entity.id
_entity.type
_entity.pdbx_description
1 polymer ?
#
loop_
_entity_poly.entity_id
_entity_poly.type
_entity_poly.pdbx_seq_one_letter_code
_entity_poly.pdbx_strand_id
1 'polypeptide(L)'
;MSSSWTPDESSETLLSEKGWLQGTVVSAIAYGIDVALYLMCFNLLFRQMNRTNYKKHMPLLIYITSVFILSTLFMAALANFTQLAFIQYRNYPGGPNSFENDMFGIPVDNLGNACGLITMILSDGLVGV
;
A
#
# COMPACT_ATOMS: atom_id res chain seq x y z
N MET A 1 19.10 3.82 -30.12
CA MET A 1 17.85 4.13 -30.83
C MET A 1 16.76 4.20 -29.77
N SER A 2 16.36 5.41 -29.36
CA SER A 2 15.12 5.58 -28.60
C SER A 2 13.99 5.06 -29.47
N SER A 3 13.18 4.12 -28.95
CA SER A 3 11.98 3.73 -29.67
C SER A 3 11.08 4.97 -29.76
N SER A 4 10.42 5.19 -30.91
CA SER A 4 9.54 6.36 -31.14
C SER A 4 8.45 6.55 -30.08
N TRP A 5 8.21 5.55 -29.24
CA TRP A 5 7.16 5.49 -28.23
C TRP A 5 7.68 5.67 -26.80
N THR A 6 8.99 5.78 -26.61
CA THR A 6 9.58 6.12 -25.30
C THR A 6 9.44 7.63 -25.09
N PRO A 7 8.96 8.09 -23.92
CA PRO A 7 8.90 9.51 -23.60
C PRO A 7 10.26 10.19 -23.77
N ASP A 8 10.24 11.42 -24.26
CA ASP A 8 11.44 12.25 -24.47
C ASP A 8 11.90 12.86 -23.14
N GLU A 9 12.39 12.00 -22.26
CA GLU A 9 12.83 12.32 -20.90
C GLU A 9 14.27 11.82 -20.66
N SER A 10 14.94 12.40 -19.66
CA SER A 10 16.31 12.00 -19.34
C SER A 10 16.38 10.53 -18.89
N SER A 11 17.50 9.86 -19.15
CA SER A 11 17.73 8.48 -18.72
C SER A 11 17.57 8.29 -17.21
N GLU A 12 17.90 9.31 -16.42
CA GLU A 12 17.76 9.32 -14.96
C GLU A 12 16.28 9.37 -14.54
N THR A 13 15.48 10.25 -15.16
CA THR A 13 14.03 10.35 -14.96
C THR A 13 13.35 9.01 -15.24
N LEU A 14 13.65 8.42 -16.40
CA LEU A 14 13.08 7.12 -16.80
C LEU A 14 13.51 5.98 -15.86
N LEU A 15 14.71 6.05 -15.27
CA LEU A 15 15.17 5.04 -14.31
C LEU A 15 14.40 5.14 -13.00
N SER A 16 14.23 6.35 -12.47
CA SER A 16 13.47 6.61 -11.24
C SER A 16 12.02 6.17 -11.38
N GLU A 17 11.38 6.46 -12.51
CA GLU A 17 10.00 6.04 -12.80
C GLU A 17 9.85 4.52 -12.91
N LYS A 18 10.83 3.83 -13.53
CA LYS A 18 10.86 2.36 -13.54
C LYS A 18 10.99 1.80 -12.14
N GLY A 19 11.87 2.37 -11.32
CA GLY A 19 12.05 1.97 -9.92
C GLY A 19 10.77 2.14 -9.11
N TRP A 20 10.09 3.28 -9.29
CA TRP A 20 8.80 3.55 -8.64
C TRP A 20 7.73 2.52 -9.04
N LEU A 21 7.56 2.27 -10.35
CA LEU A 21 6.60 1.27 -10.84
C LEU A 21 6.91 -0.14 -10.33
N GLN A 22 8.19 -0.53 -10.33
CA GLN A 22 8.63 -1.81 -9.75
C GLN A 22 8.33 -1.88 -8.25
N GLY A 23 8.52 -0.78 -7.52
CA GLY A 23 8.14 -0.63 -6.12
C GLY A 23 6.66 -0.96 -5.90
N THR A 24 5.76 -0.34 -6.66
CA THR A 24 4.31 -0.62 -6.59
C THR A 24 3.98 -2.10 -6.84
N VAL A 25 4.66 -2.75 -7.78
CA VAL A 25 4.47 -4.19 -8.05
C VAL A 25 4.90 -5.03 -6.85
N VAL A 26 6.05 -4.73 -6.25
CA VAL A 26 6.54 -5.42 -5.05
C VAL A 26 5.58 -5.21 -3.88
N SER A 27 5.06 -3.99 -3.69
CA SER A 27 4.04 -3.70 -2.68
C SER A 27 2.76 -4.51 -2.88
N ALA A 28 2.31 -4.69 -4.12
CA ALA A 28 1.15 -5.53 -4.42
C ALA A 28 1.38 -7.01 -4.05
N ILE A 29 2.59 -7.53 -4.27
CA ILE A 29 2.96 -8.90 -3.86
C ILE A 29 2.96 -9.01 -2.33
N ALA A 30 3.56 -8.04 -1.64
CA ALA A 30 3.57 -8.00 -0.17
C ALA A 30 2.15 -7.93 0.40
N TYR A 31 1.27 -7.13 -0.19
CA TYR A 31 -0.15 -7.07 0.19
C TYR A 31 -0.86 -8.42 -0.01
N GLY A 32 -0.53 -9.18 -1.06
CA GLY A 32 -1.06 -10.53 -1.23
C GLY A 32 -0.68 -11.48 -0.08
N ILE A 33 0.54 -11.34 0.46
CA ILE A 33 0.98 -12.09 1.65
C ILE A 33 0.20 -11.63 2.90
N ASP A 34 0.00 -10.32 3.07
CA ASP A 34 -0.78 -9.75 4.17
C ASP A 34 -2.23 -10.29 4.18
N VAL A 35 -2.88 -10.34 3.01
CA VAL A 35 -4.22 -10.93 2.85
C VAL A 35 -4.23 -12.40 3.28
N ALA A 36 -3.24 -13.19 2.85
CA ALA A 36 -3.16 -14.60 3.21
C ALA A 36 -2.97 -14.80 4.72
N LEU A 37 -2.09 -14.02 5.35
CA LEU A 37 -1.87 -14.05 6.80
C LEU A 37 -3.13 -13.64 7.57
N TYR A 38 -3.80 -12.56 7.14
CA TYR A 38 -5.06 -12.14 7.72
C TYR A 38 -6.09 -13.28 7.69
N LEU A 39 -6.29 -13.92 6.54
CA LEU A 39 -7.25 -15.02 6.40
C LEU A 39 -6.89 -16.22 7.29
N MET A 40 -5.62 -16.59 7.37
CA MET A 40 -5.15 -17.68 8.24
C MET A 40 -5.38 -17.36 9.72
N CYS A 41 -4.95 -16.18 10.16
CA CYS A 41 -5.10 -15.71 11.54
C CYS A 41 -6.58 -15.58 11.92
N PHE A 42 -7.38 -14.97 11.06
CA PHE A 42 -8.82 -14.81 11.27
C PHE A 42 -9.50 -16.17 11.42
N ASN A 43 -9.22 -17.12 10.53
CA ASN A 43 -9.80 -18.46 10.60
C ASN A 43 -9.39 -19.20 11.88
N LEU A 44 -8.10 -19.13 12.25
CA LEU A 44 -7.59 -19.74 13.47
C LEU A 44 -8.25 -19.16 14.73
N LEU A 45 -8.26 -17.83 14.87
CA LEU A 45 -8.85 -17.15 16.03
C LEU A 45 -10.36 -17.40 16.10
N PHE A 46 -11.05 -17.36 14.96
CA PHE A 46 -12.48 -17.57 14.90
C PHE A 46 -12.86 -19.01 15.30
N ARG A 47 -12.11 -20.02 14.80
CA ARG A 47 -12.35 -21.44 15.14
C ARG A 47 -12.00 -21.78 16.59
N GLN A 48 -11.01 -21.12 17.16
CA GLN A 48 -10.59 -21.35 18.56
C GLN A 48 -11.42 -20.53 19.57
N MET A 49 -12.35 -19.69 19.11
CA MET A 49 -13.14 -18.81 19.96
C MET A 49 -14.20 -19.61 20.74
N ASN A 50 -13.95 -19.83 22.03
CA ASN A 50 -14.87 -20.44 22.98
C ASN A 50 -15.43 -19.42 23.99
N ARG A 51 -16.55 -19.75 24.65
CA ARG A 51 -17.19 -18.89 25.68
C ARG A 51 -16.27 -18.48 26.84
N THR A 52 -15.21 -19.24 27.10
CA THR A 52 -14.21 -18.94 28.14
C THR A 52 -13.09 -18.03 27.65
N ASN A 53 -12.75 -18.07 26.36
CA ASN A 53 -11.60 -17.35 25.80
C ASN A 53 -11.99 -16.15 24.92
N TYR A 54 -13.29 -15.92 24.66
CA TYR A 54 -13.75 -14.84 23.76
C TYR A 54 -13.23 -13.46 24.18
N LYS A 55 -13.13 -13.18 25.49
CA LYS A 55 -12.62 -11.90 25.99
C LYS A 55 -11.15 -11.63 25.60
N LYS A 56 -10.38 -12.69 25.33
CA LYS A 56 -8.98 -12.58 24.87
C LYS A 56 -8.87 -12.57 23.35
N HIS A 57 -9.66 -13.38 22.64
CA HIS A 57 -9.58 -13.46 21.17
C HIS A 57 -10.28 -12.30 20.45
N MET A 58 -11.35 -11.74 21.02
CA MET A 58 -12.10 -10.64 20.41
C MET A 58 -11.24 -9.38 20.17
N PRO A 59 -10.45 -8.86 21.13
CA PRO A 59 -9.61 -7.69 20.87
C PRO A 59 -8.53 -7.98 19.82
N LEU A 60 -7.94 -9.18 19.79
CA LEU A 60 -7.01 -9.57 18.72
C LEU A 60 -7.70 -9.61 17.35
N LEU A 61 -8.92 -10.15 17.28
CA LEU A 61 -9.67 -10.23 16.02
C LEU A 61 -9.99 -8.83 15.46
N ILE A 62 -10.40 -7.91 16.35
CA ILE A 62 -10.61 -6.50 15.99
C ILE A 62 -9.29 -5.89 15.50
N TYR A 63 -8.20 -6.11 16.23
CA TYR A 63 -6.88 -5.58 15.88
C TYR A 63 -6.41 -6.04 14.49
N ILE A 64 -6.42 -7.35 14.20
CA ILE A 64 -5.98 -7.87 12.89
C ILE A 64 -6.89 -7.39 11.75
N THR A 65 -8.19 -7.19 12.02
CA THR A 65 -9.15 -6.71 11.02
C THR A 65 -8.95 -5.23 10.73
N SER A 66 -8.67 -4.41 11.75
CA SER A 66 -8.35 -2.99 11.57
C SER A 66 -7.07 -2.81 10.76
N VAL A 67 -6.02 -3.57 11.08
CA VAL A 67 -4.75 -3.55 10.31
C VAL A 67 -5.02 -3.94 8.85
N PHE A 68 -5.77 -5.02 8.61
CA PHE A 68 -6.10 -5.47 7.27
C PHE A 68 -6.87 -4.41 6.45
N ILE A 69 -7.85 -3.74 7.06
CA ILE A 69 -8.61 -2.67 6.39
C ILE A 69 -7.67 -1.50 6.01
N LEU A 70 -6.78 -1.09 6.93
CA LEU A 70 -5.83 -0.01 6.66
C LEU A 70 -4.83 -0.39 5.55
N SER A 71 -4.29 -1.61 5.55
CA SER A 71 -3.45 -2.13 4.47
C SER A 71 -4.17 -2.14 3.12
N THR A 72 -5.46 -2.52 3.12
CA THR A 72 -6.29 -2.53 1.91
C THR A 72 -6.48 -1.12 1.36
N LEU A 73 -6.79 -0.15 2.23
CA LEU A 73 -6.95 1.25 1.85
C LEU A 73 -5.65 1.86 1.32
N PHE A 74 -4.53 1.55 1.97
CA PHE A 74 -3.20 1.94 1.49
C PHE A 74 -2.93 1.42 0.08
N MET A 75 -3.16 0.12 -0.16
CA MET A 75 -2.92 -0.48 -1.47
C MET A 75 -3.86 0.09 -2.54
N ALA A 76 -5.12 0.36 -2.20
CA ALA A 76 -6.08 1.00 -3.11
C ALA A 76 -5.66 2.43 -3.48
N ALA A 77 -5.20 3.21 -2.49
CA ALA A 77 -4.67 4.55 -2.70
C ALA A 77 -3.42 4.52 -3.60
N LEU A 78 -2.45 3.64 -3.31
CA LEU A 78 -1.23 3.47 -4.09
C LEU A 78 -1.54 3.09 -5.55
N ALA A 79 -2.48 2.15 -5.76
CA ALA A 79 -2.88 1.73 -7.10
C ALA A 79 -3.55 2.87 -7.88
N ASN A 80 -4.44 3.64 -7.23
CA ASN A 80 -5.09 4.79 -7.85
C ASN A 80 -4.07 5.87 -8.21
N PHE A 81 -3.16 6.20 -7.29
CA PHE A 81 -2.12 7.20 -7.50
C PHE A 81 -1.17 6.80 -8.65
N THR A 82 -0.77 5.52 -8.69
CA THR A 82 0.02 4.97 -9.79
C THR A 82 -0.70 5.12 -11.14
N GLN A 83 -2.02 4.88 -11.18
CA GLN A 83 -2.81 5.11 -12.40
C GLN A 83 -2.89 6.59 -12.79
N LEU A 84 -3.06 7.49 -11.82
CA LEU A 84 -3.07 8.93 -12.09
C LEU A 84 -1.75 9.35 -12.74
N ALA A 85 -0.61 8.98 -12.15
CA ALA A 85 0.70 9.40 -12.61
C ALA A 85 1.10 8.77 -13.96
N PHE A 86 0.91 7.46 -14.14
CA PHE A 86 1.38 6.75 -15.34
C PHE A 86 0.39 6.72 -16.51
N ILE A 87 -0.92 6.91 -16.26
CA ILE A 87 -1.94 6.85 -17.31
C ILE A 87 -2.50 8.23 -17.58
N GLN A 88 -3.05 8.91 -16.57
CA GLN A 88 -3.79 10.17 -16.79
C GLN A 88 -2.87 11.36 -17.00
N TYR A 89 -1.80 11.46 -16.21
CA TYR A 89 -0.87 12.58 -16.17
C TYR A 89 0.55 12.19 -16.58
N ARG A 90 0.68 11.22 -17.50
CA ARG A 90 2.00 10.75 -17.97
C ARG A 90 2.87 11.87 -18.56
N ASN A 91 2.24 12.84 -19.20
CA ASN A 91 2.90 14.00 -19.82
C ASN A 91 3.01 15.20 -18.87
N TYR A 92 2.86 15.00 -17.56
CA TYR A 92 3.10 16.05 -16.57
C TYR A 92 4.56 16.54 -16.69
N PRO A 93 4.84 17.85 -16.54
CA PRO A 93 6.20 18.37 -16.64
C PRO A 93 7.14 17.67 -15.65
N GLY A 94 8.19 17.03 -16.16
CA GLY A 94 9.12 16.23 -15.34
C GLY A 94 8.69 14.78 -15.10
N GLY A 95 7.59 14.35 -15.72
CA GLY A 95 7.10 12.98 -15.70
C GLY A 95 6.33 12.59 -14.43
N PRO A 96 5.88 11.33 -14.34
CA PRO A 96 5.24 10.73 -13.17
C PRO A 96 5.95 10.98 -11.84
N ASN A 97 7.29 11.02 -11.83
CA ASN A 97 8.03 11.27 -10.58
C ASN A 97 7.84 12.73 -10.09
N SER A 98 7.87 13.71 -11.00
CA SER A 98 7.55 15.09 -10.62
C SER A 98 6.09 15.25 -10.23
N PHE A 99 5.18 14.54 -10.91
CA PHE A 99 3.76 14.50 -10.51
C PHE A 99 3.61 13.95 -9.08
N GLU A 100 4.35 12.89 -8.71
CA GLU A 100 4.29 12.33 -7.36
C GLU A 100 4.64 13.38 -6.28
N ASN A 101 5.73 14.11 -6.49
CA ASN A 101 6.21 15.12 -5.54
C ASN A 101 5.26 16.32 -5.42
N ASP A 102 4.74 16.81 -6.55
CA ASP A 102 3.87 17.99 -6.56
C ASP A 102 2.46 17.67 -6.07
N MET A 103 1.99 16.45 -6.30
CA MET A 103 0.63 16.01 -6.05
C MET A 103 0.48 15.19 -4.75
N PHE A 104 1.51 15.20 -3.88
CA PHE A 104 1.53 14.58 -2.56
C PHE A 104 0.38 15.05 -1.64
N GLY A 105 -0.21 16.21 -1.92
CA GLY A 105 -1.33 16.77 -1.16
C GLY A 105 -2.71 16.23 -1.52
N ILE A 106 -2.86 15.37 -2.54
CA ILE A 106 -4.20 14.92 -2.95
C ILE A 106 -4.81 13.95 -1.94
N PRO A 107 -6.15 13.91 -1.81
CA PRO A 107 -6.83 13.05 -0.85
C PRO A 107 -6.43 11.58 -0.92
N VAL A 108 -6.14 11.08 -2.12
CA VAL A 108 -5.72 9.69 -2.36
C VAL A 108 -4.38 9.40 -1.70
N ASP A 109 -3.39 10.27 -1.92
CA ASP A 109 -2.05 10.10 -1.37
C ASP A 109 -2.03 10.28 0.15
N ASN A 110 -2.71 11.31 0.65
CA ASN A 110 -2.88 11.54 2.09
C ASN A 110 -3.55 10.35 2.80
N LEU A 111 -4.56 9.72 2.18
CA LEU A 111 -5.19 8.52 2.72
C LEU A 111 -4.20 7.35 2.78
N GLY A 112 -3.43 7.14 1.72
CA GLY A 112 -2.38 6.14 1.67
C GLY A 112 -1.37 6.35 2.81
N ASN A 113 -0.75 7.52 2.88
CA ASN A 113 0.24 7.86 3.89
C ASN A 113 -0.30 7.69 5.32
N ALA A 114 -1.51 8.19 5.59
CA ALA A 114 -2.13 8.03 6.90
C ALA A 114 -2.36 6.55 7.26
N CYS A 115 -2.90 5.75 6.33
CA CYS A 115 -3.12 4.33 6.55
C CYS A 115 -1.80 3.58 6.78
N GLY A 116 -0.77 3.85 5.96
CA GLY A 116 0.55 3.25 6.08
C GLY A 116 1.22 3.55 7.42
N LEU A 117 1.18 4.80 7.87
CA LEU A 117 1.71 5.20 9.18
C LEU A 117 0.98 4.52 10.34
N ILE A 118 -0.35 4.46 10.29
CA ILE A 118 -1.13 3.81 11.34
C ILE A 118 -0.83 2.30 11.35
N THR A 119 -0.77 1.65 10.18
CA THR A 119 -0.40 0.23 10.10
C THR A 119 0.98 -0.02 10.69
N MET A 120 1.97 0.81 10.36
CA MET A 120 3.33 0.70 10.90
C MET A 120 3.35 0.82 12.44
N ILE A 121 2.69 1.84 12.99
CA ILE A 121 2.60 2.03 14.45
C ILE A 121 1.91 0.83 15.12
N LEU A 122 0.84 0.32 14.51
CA LEU A 122 0.15 -0.85 15.04
C LEU A 122 1.05 -2.08 15.01
N SER A 123 1.78 -2.33 13.92
CA SER A 123 2.72 -3.45 13.79
C SER A 123 3.84 -3.38 14.82
N ASP A 124 4.47 -2.22 15.01
CA ASP A 124 5.52 -2.03 16.02
C ASP A 124 4.99 -2.25 17.44
N GLY A 125 3.77 -1.78 17.70
CA GLY A 125 3.09 -1.98 18.98
C GLY A 125 2.79 -3.45 19.32
N LEU A 126 2.76 -4.36 18.34
CA LEU A 126 2.57 -5.79 18.56
C LEU A 126 3.88 -6.52 18.87
N VAL A 127 4.99 -6.11 18.23
CA VAL A 127 6.31 -6.73 18.40
C VAL A 127 6.99 -6.25 19.69
N GLY A 128 6.64 -5.06 20.17
CA GLY A 128 7.20 -4.45 21.39
C GLY A 128 6.55 -4.87 22.71
N VAL A 129 5.61 -5.82 22.71
CA VAL A 129 4.92 -6.37 23.91
C VAL A 129 5.41 -7.78 24.20
#